data_AF-A0AA42W501-F1
#
_entry.id   AF-A0AA42W501-F1
#
_cell.length_a   1.000
_cell.length_b   1.000
_cell.length_c   1.000
_cell.angle_alpha   90.00
_cell.angle_beta   90.00
_cell.angle_gamma   90.00
#
_symmetry.space_group_name_H-M   'P 1'
#
loop_
_entity.id
_entity.type
_entity.pdbx_description
1 polymer ?
#
loop_
_entity_poly.entity_id
_entity_poly.type
_entity_poly.pdbx_seq_one_letter_code
_entity_poly.pdbx_strand_id
1 'polypeptide(L)'
;MQSRIITCGRFDSCISFSSEIIKKSTAVRRIFAPNPNKIKPFQFTPISTDGHNVLHENGVEELDAFLARHTVSNSPPLIVLTNHEYLAALEKVSLRKCKLYVLEDRFPLFPRLRYAPSLKTNLATLCRLLRKVRQLGVVASSFSRDQSTRHLHRIARSLKFKSDLDRFFFLSLREGHHEVYKHIEERANRVVVALDFNSMFADCLRGKFCEPRHLKHRFFDQVNVAIDELEEGIYRVVLRGALPGFFLEHHPFLYRKLGRSFNFQLNVGDSVHALLHKIELLHFTRFFESVEVKEGFYSHKTIEHPLSKAAESLYARRRHARSRGDDVLEQFCKSSLQLMHSATNQRYKRCTNFSSSLDLRDFLESNFNISLDTLTSAKDLQRFMHQSAYFSAHQHSDKVSLDHIDIDTAKTIYCLSSGVLANARVKIIGAIERFLSFDSVEICYSNIDSVHISIDRDKLDEFLWKFNDLIGGALGQMKVEAIADRGYWFDVGRYWLFKGDHVTQFRNKGFNDGRSPNAFVTRRRAYVHHEDEAFSYLQPLLIYIEKSFSYTKKLGADRKGSTDFLRFSIQEIKTSEAMAESEAKEILRSRERKVRLLKRISGEAR
;
A
#
# COMPACT_ATOMS: atom_id res chain seq x y z
N MET A 1 30.24 -22.04 -9.93
CA MET A 1 28.93 -21.54 -10.44
C MET A 1 29.11 -20.08 -10.80
N GLN A 2 28.67 -19.60 -11.97
CA GLN A 2 28.72 -18.17 -12.30
C GLN A 2 27.74 -17.40 -11.41
N SER A 3 28.23 -16.41 -10.67
CA SER A 3 27.39 -15.50 -9.87
C SER A 3 26.41 -14.75 -10.78
N ARG A 4 25.10 -14.94 -10.57
CA ARG A 4 24.06 -14.23 -11.30
C ARG A 4 23.78 -12.88 -10.64
N ILE A 5 23.65 -11.81 -11.43
CA ILE A 5 23.17 -10.50 -10.94
C ILE A 5 21.67 -10.36 -11.22
N ILE A 6 20.88 -10.14 -10.17
CA ILE A 6 19.43 -9.96 -10.21
C ILE A 6 19.11 -8.48 -10.00
N THR A 7 18.60 -7.79 -11.03
CA THR A 7 18.26 -6.37 -10.93
C THR A 7 16.82 -6.17 -10.46
N CYS A 8 16.65 -5.42 -9.37
CA CYS A 8 15.37 -5.16 -8.71
C CYS A 8 15.02 -3.67 -8.79
N GLY A 9 14.36 -3.22 -9.88
CA GLY A 9 13.90 -1.85 -10.05
C GLY A 9 12.47 -1.58 -9.56
N ARG A 10 12.00 -0.34 -9.75
CA ARG A 10 10.65 0.09 -9.30
C ARG A 10 9.54 -0.50 -10.16
N PHE A 11 9.70 -0.42 -11.48
CA PHE A 11 8.68 -0.87 -12.44
C PHE A 11 9.19 -2.02 -13.31
N ASP A 12 10.50 -2.11 -13.51
CA ASP A 12 11.13 -3.15 -14.30
C ASP A 12 12.45 -3.63 -13.66
N SER A 13 13.08 -4.59 -14.32
CA SER A 13 14.35 -5.23 -14.01
C SER A 13 15.57 -4.41 -14.46
N CYS A 14 15.44 -3.07 -14.49
CA CYS A 14 16.52 -2.15 -14.83
C CYS A 14 16.63 -1.00 -13.83
N ILE A 15 17.85 -0.50 -13.66
CA ILE A 15 18.16 0.69 -12.87
C ILE A 15 19.27 1.43 -13.61
N SER A 16 18.91 2.56 -14.19
CA SER A 16 19.83 3.48 -14.86
C SER A 16 19.39 4.90 -14.57
N PHE A 17 20.31 5.86 -14.64
CA PHE A 17 19.97 7.28 -14.53
C PHE A 17 20.67 8.01 -15.67
N SER A 18 19.90 8.79 -16.43
CA SER A 18 20.44 9.60 -17.53
C SER A 18 21.27 10.75 -16.97
N SER A 19 22.53 10.85 -17.40
CA SER A 19 23.42 11.95 -17.03
C SER A 19 22.87 13.31 -17.46
N GLU A 20 22.12 13.37 -18.56
CA GLU A 20 21.44 14.58 -19.02
C GLU A 20 20.33 15.02 -18.05
N ILE A 21 19.51 14.07 -17.57
CA ILE A 21 18.45 14.36 -16.60
C ILE A 21 19.06 14.84 -15.28
N ILE A 22 20.15 14.21 -14.84
CA ILE A 22 20.87 14.63 -13.62
C ILE A 22 21.38 16.06 -13.77
N LYS A 23 22.05 16.39 -14.89
CA LYS A 23 22.56 17.74 -15.16
C LYS A 23 21.44 18.80 -15.18
N LYS A 24 20.28 18.46 -15.73
CA LYS A 24 19.08 19.34 -15.73
C LYS A 24 18.45 19.49 -14.32
N SER A 25 18.64 18.52 -13.44
CA SER A 25 18.01 18.45 -12.11
C SER A 25 18.81 19.13 -11.00
N THR A 26 19.41 20.29 -11.27
CA THR A 26 20.26 21.00 -10.29
C THR A 26 19.55 22.15 -9.58
N ALA A 27 18.35 22.54 -10.03
CA ALA A 27 17.61 23.65 -9.47
C ALA A 27 17.02 23.33 -8.09
N VAL A 28 16.85 24.39 -7.30
CA VAL A 28 16.12 24.36 -6.03
C VAL A 28 14.82 25.12 -6.21
N ARG A 29 13.70 24.47 -5.88
CA ARG A 29 12.35 25.05 -6.01
C ARG A 29 11.63 25.12 -4.66
N ARG A 30 10.70 26.07 -4.54
CA ARG A 30 9.85 26.20 -3.36
C ARG A 30 8.86 25.04 -3.30
N ILE A 31 8.73 24.43 -2.13
CA ILE A 31 7.71 23.40 -1.87
C ILE A 31 6.35 24.09 -1.81
N PHE A 32 5.40 23.61 -2.61
CA PHE A 32 4.03 24.12 -2.61
C PHE A 32 3.12 23.28 -1.73
N ALA A 33 2.48 23.92 -0.75
CA ALA A 33 1.43 23.32 0.04
C ALA A 33 0.29 24.32 0.25
N PRO A 34 -0.98 23.92 0.08
CA PRO A 34 -2.11 24.78 0.37
C PRO A 34 -2.14 25.12 1.87
N ASN A 35 -2.46 26.38 2.20
CA ASN A 35 -2.68 26.77 3.59
C ASN A 35 -4.03 26.22 4.07
N PRO A 36 -4.06 25.31 5.06
CA PRO A 36 -5.31 24.71 5.54
C PRO A 36 -6.30 25.75 6.10
N ASN A 37 -5.81 26.87 6.62
CA ASN A 37 -6.66 27.94 7.16
C ASN A 37 -7.34 28.77 6.06
N LYS A 38 -6.91 28.62 4.79
CA LYS A 38 -7.52 29.30 3.63
C LYS A 38 -8.46 28.38 2.85
N ILE A 39 -8.64 27.13 3.28
CA ILE A 39 -9.55 26.20 2.61
C ILE A 39 -10.98 26.58 2.98
N LYS A 40 -11.79 26.95 1.96
CA LYS A 40 -13.22 27.18 2.16
C LYS A 40 -13.89 25.86 2.60
N PRO A 41 -14.76 25.88 3.62
CA PRO A 41 -15.51 24.69 4.03
C PRO A 41 -16.26 24.09 2.84
N PHE A 42 -16.04 22.80 2.60
CA PHE A 42 -16.76 22.09 1.55
C PHE A 42 -18.21 21.91 1.97
N GLN A 43 -19.14 22.35 1.12
CA GLN A 43 -20.57 22.22 1.36
C GLN A 43 -21.11 20.97 0.66
N PHE A 44 -21.92 20.22 1.38
CA PHE A 44 -22.69 19.10 0.85
C PHE A 44 -24.16 19.40 1.04
N THR A 45 -24.99 18.87 0.14
CA THR A 45 -26.44 18.77 0.35
C THR A 45 -26.73 17.40 0.95
N PRO A 46 -27.07 17.31 2.26
CA PRO A 46 -27.36 16.04 2.91
C PRO A 46 -28.72 15.51 2.45
N ILE A 47 -28.77 14.24 2.08
CA ILE A 47 -29.99 13.54 1.71
C ILE A 47 -30.01 12.15 2.36
N SER A 48 -31.18 11.52 2.41
CA SER A 48 -31.31 10.09 2.64
C SER A 48 -32.21 9.48 1.58
N THR A 49 -31.92 8.26 1.13
CA THR A 49 -32.66 7.63 0.03
C THR A 49 -32.71 6.11 0.18
N ASP A 50 -33.81 5.52 -0.30
CA ASP A 50 -34.01 4.08 -0.44
C ASP A 50 -33.86 3.59 -1.90
N GLY A 51 -33.44 4.49 -2.82
CA GLY A 51 -33.34 4.24 -4.26
C GLY A 51 -34.60 4.61 -5.07
N HIS A 52 -35.74 4.74 -4.40
CA HIS A 52 -37.00 5.18 -5.01
C HIS A 52 -37.34 6.61 -4.62
N ASN A 53 -37.29 6.89 -3.33
CA ASN A 53 -37.56 8.18 -2.74
C ASN A 53 -36.29 8.79 -2.15
N VAL A 54 -36.30 10.11 -2.02
CA VAL A 54 -35.27 10.88 -1.33
C VAL A 54 -35.93 11.81 -0.32
N LEU A 55 -35.40 11.81 0.89
CA LEU A 55 -35.70 12.81 1.91
C LEU A 55 -34.60 13.86 1.90
N HIS A 56 -35.00 15.12 1.75
CA HIS A 56 -34.15 16.29 1.87
C HIS A 56 -34.87 17.39 2.68
N GLU A 57 -34.27 18.58 2.78
CA GLU A 57 -34.79 19.67 3.62
C GLU A 57 -36.25 20.08 3.33
N ASN A 58 -36.73 19.92 2.09
CA ASN A 58 -38.09 20.33 1.70
C ASN A 58 -39.12 19.19 1.73
N GLY A 59 -38.75 17.99 2.21
CA GLY A 59 -39.64 16.85 2.30
C GLY A 59 -39.16 15.63 1.53
N VAL A 60 -40.10 14.73 1.25
CA VAL A 60 -39.87 13.48 0.51
C VAL A 60 -40.34 13.64 -0.91
N GLU A 61 -39.54 13.18 -1.86
CA GLU A 61 -39.92 13.13 -3.26
C GLU A 61 -39.29 11.94 -3.99
N GLU A 62 -39.72 11.70 -5.23
CA GLU A 62 -39.14 10.65 -6.07
C GLU A 62 -37.69 11.01 -6.46
N LEU A 63 -36.78 10.04 -6.34
CA LEU A 63 -35.34 10.25 -6.47
C LEU A 63 -34.94 10.74 -7.87
N ASP A 64 -35.50 10.20 -8.95
CA ASP A 64 -35.14 10.60 -10.31
C ASP A 64 -35.57 12.05 -10.61
N ALA A 65 -36.77 12.44 -10.19
CA ALA A 65 -37.26 13.81 -10.26
C ALA A 65 -36.38 14.79 -9.46
N PHE A 66 -35.96 14.43 -8.25
CA PHE A 66 -35.01 15.20 -7.46
C PHE A 66 -33.69 15.41 -8.20
N LEU A 67 -33.09 14.31 -8.67
CA LEU A 67 -31.78 14.34 -9.32
C LEU A 67 -31.81 15.15 -10.63
N ALA A 68 -32.90 15.03 -11.42
CA ALA A 68 -33.08 15.83 -12.63
C ALA A 68 -33.06 17.34 -12.33
N ARG A 69 -33.74 17.79 -11.28
CA ARG A 69 -33.73 19.21 -10.87
C ARG A 69 -32.38 19.63 -10.28
N HIS A 70 -31.74 18.76 -9.49
CA HIS A 70 -30.45 19.02 -8.86
C HIS A 70 -29.32 19.23 -9.88
N THR A 71 -29.35 18.50 -11.00
CA THR A 71 -28.37 18.64 -12.08
C THR A 71 -28.47 20.01 -12.77
N VAL A 72 -29.68 20.54 -12.95
CA VAL A 72 -29.91 21.84 -13.60
C VAL A 72 -29.50 23.02 -12.70
N SER A 73 -29.65 22.88 -11.38
CA SER A 73 -29.46 23.98 -10.43
C SER A 73 -28.00 24.27 -10.04
N ASN A 74 -27.00 23.58 -10.61
CA ASN A 74 -25.59 23.66 -10.24
C ASN A 74 -25.36 23.59 -8.71
N SER A 75 -26.15 22.74 -8.04
CA SER A 75 -26.16 22.65 -6.57
C SER A 75 -24.92 21.93 -6.01
N PRO A 76 -24.60 22.12 -4.72
CA PRO A 76 -23.52 21.39 -4.07
C PRO A 76 -23.66 19.87 -4.25
N PRO A 77 -22.56 19.12 -4.22
CA PRO A 77 -22.62 17.67 -4.30
C PRO A 77 -23.45 17.06 -3.17
N LEU A 78 -24.13 15.97 -3.49
CA LEU A 78 -24.98 15.24 -2.56
C LEU A 78 -24.13 14.38 -1.61
N ILE A 79 -24.64 14.14 -0.40
CA ILE A 79 -24.05 13.17 0.52
C ILE A 79 -25.13 12.34 1.22
N VAL A 80 -24.91 11.04 1.33
CA VAL A 80 -25.72 10.08 2.12
C VAL A 80 -24.92 9.54 3.31
N LEU A 81 -25.60 8.89 4.26
CA LEU A 81 -24.98 8.38 5.47
C LEU A 81 -24.08 7.17 5.18
N THR A 82 -24.59 6.20 4.43
CA THR A 82 -24.00 4.86 4.30
C THR A 82 -23.85 4.39 2.86
N ASN A 83 -22.98 3.40 2.63
CA ASN A 83 -22.84 2.75 1.32
C ASN A 83 -24.12 2.06 0.86
N HIS A 84 -25.01 1.68 1.77
CA HIS A 84 -26.30 1.08 1.44
C HIS A 84 -27.17 2.04 0.61
N GLU A 85 -27.33 3.28 1.07
CA GLU A 85 -28.09 4.32 0.35
C GLU A 85 -27.44 4.68 -0.99
N TYR A 86 -26.10 4.74 -1.02
CA TYR A 86 -25.36 5.00 -2.25
C TYR A 86 -25.62 3.94 -3.31
N LEU A 87 -25.54 2.66 -2.94
CA LEU A 87 -25.80 1.55 -3.86
C LEU A 87 -27.25 1.54 -4.34
N ALA A 88 -28.21 1.90 -3.49
CA ALA A 88 -29.62 1.99 -3.86
C ALA A 88 -29.88 3.12 -4.89
N ALA A 89 -29.14 4.22 -4.81
CA ALA A 89 -29.28 5.37 -5.71
C ALA A 89 -28.34 5.34 -6.93
N LEU A 90 -27.39 4.40 -6.98
CA LEU A 90 -26.22 4.47 -7.85
C LEU A 90 -26.57 4.61 -9.34
N GLU A 91 -27.54 3.82 -9.81
CA GLU A 91 -27.97 3.81 -11.21
C GLU A 91 -28.56 5.15 -11.64
N LYS A 92 -29.53 5.68 -10.89
CA LYS A 92 -30.14 6.98 -11.16
C LYS A 92 -29.12 8.12 -11.09
N VAL A 93 -28.22 8.07 -10.10
CA VAL A 93 -27.13 9.05 -9.95
C VAL A 93 -26.19 9.03 -11.15
N SER A 94 -25.80 7.85 -11.64
CA SER A 94 -24.95 7.68 -12.82
C SER A 94 -25.62 8.17 -14.10
N LEU A 95 -26.92 7.88 -14.29
CA LEU A 95 -27.71 8.35 -15.43
C LEU A 95 -27.83 9.87 -15.46
N ARG A 96 -28.06 10.50 -14.30
CA ARG A 96 -28.21 11.96 -14.16
C ARG A 96 -26.88 12.71 -14.03
N LYS A 97 -25.74 12.00 -14.08
CA LYS A 97 -24.37 12.52 -13.90
C LYS A 97 -24.22 13.33 -12.59
N CYS A 98 -24.96 12.98 -11.55
CA CYS A 98 -24.89 13.64 -10.25
C CYS A 98 -23.67 13.15 -9.45
N LYS A 99 -23.12 14.00 -8.59
CA LYS A 99 -22.08 13.62 -7.63
C LYS A 99 -22.70 13.27 -6.29
N LEU A 100 -22.76 11.97 -5.98
CA LEU A 100 -23.19 11.45 -4.68
C LEU A 100 -21.98 10.94 -3.88
N TYR A 101 -21.84 11.41 -2.65
CA TYR A 101 -20.82 10.97 -1.71
C TYR A 101 -21.40 10.20 -0.53
N VAL A 102 -20.55 9.47 0.18
CA VAL A 102 -20.93 8.70 1.37
C VAL A 102 -20.14 9.21 2.57
N LEU A 103 -20.83 9.59 3.66
CA LEU A 103 -20.18 10.02 4.90
C LEU A 103 -19.25 8.93 5.45
N GLU A 104 -19.73 7.70 5.45
CA GLU A 104 -19.00 6.49 5.84
C GLU A 104 -17.57 6.42 5.27
N ASP A 105 -17.42 6.71 3.97
CA ASP A 105 -16.16 6.62 3.24
C ASP A 105 -15.35 7.92 3.31
N ARG A 106 -16.04 9.07 3.21
CA ARG A 106 -15.39 10.39 3.21
C ARG A 106 -14.83 10.76 4.59
N PHE A 107 -15.47 10.26 5.65
CA PHE A 107 -15.12 10.53 7.04
C PHE A 107 -15.19 9.23 7.86
N PRO A 108 -14.20 8.31 7.73
CA PRO A 108 -14.18 7.01 8.40
C PRO A 108 -13.80 7.14 9.89
N LEU A 109 -14.53 7.99 10.62
CA LEU A 109 -14.34 8.38 12.02
C LEU A 109 -15.36 7.70 12.95
N PHE A 110 -16.36 7.02 12.39
CA PHE A 110 -17.52 6.53 13.12
C PHE A 110 -17.61 5.00 12.99
N PRO A 111 -16.90 4.22 13.84
CA PRO A 111 -16.78 2.77 13.68
C PRO A 111 -18.10 2.00 13.83
N ARG A 112 -19.11 2.60 14.47
CA ARG A 112 -20.42 1.97 14.74
C ARG A 112 -21.54 2.48 13.83
N LEU A 113 -21.20 3.04 12.66
CA LEU A 113 -22.19 3.56 11.72
C LEU A 113 -22.99 2.41 11.08
N ARG A 114 -24.33 2.52 11.12
CA ARG A 114 -25.26 1.54 10.54
C ARG A 114 -26.36 2.26 9.75
N TYR A 115 -26.83 1.59 8.70
CA TYR A 115 -28.03 2.00 7.97
C TYR A 115 -29.28 1.71 8.81
N ALA A 116 -30.23 2.65 8.82
CA ALA A 116 -31.57 2.44 9.37
C ALA A 116 -32.60 2.40 8.23
N PRO A 117 -33.69 1.61 8.32
CA PRO A 117 -34.75 1.61 7.31
C PRO A 117 -35.50 2.94 7.17
N SER A 118 -35.35 3.87 8.12
CA SER A 118 -36.04 5.16 8.11
C SER A 118 -35.15 6.26 7.49
N LEU A 119 -35.63 6.86 6.40
CA LEU A 119 -34.97 8.01 5.76
C LEU A 119 -34.76 9.17 6.73
N LYS A 120 -35.73 9.44 7.62
CA LYS A 120 -35.65 10.50 8.65
C LYS A 120 -34.52 10.22 9.63
N THR A 121 -34.40 8.98 10.11
CA THR A 121 -33.33 8.59 11.05
C THR A 121 -31.95 8.69 10.41
N ASN A 122 -31.81 8.24 9.16
CA ASN A 122 -30.55 8.33 8.42
C ASN A 122 -30.15 9.80 8.19
N LEU A 123 -31.07 10.64 7.69
CA LEU A 123 -30.79 12.06 7.45
C LEU A 123 -30.44 12.81 8.74
N ALA A 124 -31.20 12.61 9.82
CA ALA A 124 -30.91 13.21 11.11
C ALA A 124 -29.52 12.79 11.64
N THR A 125 -29.17 11.51 11.47
CA THR A 125 -27.85 10.98 11.85
C THR A 125 -26.74 11.59 10.99
N LEU A 126 -26.92 11.66 9.67
CA LEU A 126 -26.00 12.29 8.74
C LEU A 126 -25.70 13.74 9.13
N CYS A 127 -26.74 14.56 9.33
CA CYS A 127 -26.58 15.96 9.72
C CYS A 127 -25.88 16.12 11.07
N ARG A 128 -26.19 15.25 12.05
CA ARG A 128 -25.49 15.23 13.35
C ARG A 128 -24.01 14.89 13.20
N LEU A 129 -23.67 13.87 12.41
CA LEU A 129 -22.28 13.43 12.21
C LEU A 129 -21.47 14.44 11.39
N LEU A 130 -22.06 15.08 10.37
CA LEU A 130 -21.43 16.19 9.64
C LEU A 130 -21.08 17.37 10.55
N ARG A 131 -21.97 17.72 11.50
CA ARG A 131 -21.66 18.72 12.54
C ARG A 131 -20.48 18.28 13.40
N LYS A 132 -20.43 17.00 13.80
CA LYS A 132 -19.30 16.46 14.58
C LYS A 132 -17.97 16.51 13.80
N VAL A 133 -17.99 16.20 12.50
CA VAL A 133 -16.82 16.35 11.61
C VAL A 133 -16.30 17.79 11.61
N ARG A 134 -17.19 18.78 11.52
CA ARG A 134 -16.83 20.21 11.61
C ARG A 134 -16.28 20.59 12.99
N GLN A 135 -16.87 20.08 14.07
CA GLN A 135 -16.36 20.29 15.45
C GLN A 135 -14.94 19.71 15.64
N LEU A 136 -14.59 18.65 14.92
CA LEU A 136 -13.23 18.09 14.89
C LEU A 136 -12.26 18.90 14.02
N GLY A 137 -12.72 20.00 13.41
CA GLY A 137 -11.90 20.91 12.60
C GLY A 137 -11.65 20.42 11.17
N VAL A 138 -12.41 19.44 10.68
CA VAL A 138 -12.28 18.94 9.30
C VAL A 138 -13.16 19.80 8.40
N VAL A 139 -12.55 20.48 7.43
CA VAL A 139 -13.24 21.45 6.54
C VAL A 139 -13.20 21.06 5.07
N ALA A 140 -12.28 20.18 4.66
CA ALA A 140 -12.20 19.69 3.29
C ALA A 140 -13.32 18.68 2.96
N SER A 141 -13.42 18.31 1.67
CA SER A 141 -14.41 17.34 1.17
C SER A 141 -14.22 15.89 1.67
N SER A 142 -13.10 15.59 2.34
CA SER A 142 -12.89 14.32 3.03
C SER A 142 -11.87 14.49 4.14
N PHE A 143 -11.92 13.59 5.10
CA PHE A 143 -10.94 13.51 6.18
C PHE A 143 -9.51 13.40 5.63
N SER A 144 -9.29 12.49 4.68
CA SER A 144 -7.96 12.24 4.12
C SER A 144 -7.38 13.47 3.43
N ARG A 145 -8.20 14.21 2.65
CA ARG A 145 -7.75 15.44 1.99
C ARG A 145 -7.38 16.53 2.99
N ASP A 146 -8.18 16.68 4.03
CA ASP A 146 -7.95 17.67 5.10
C ASP A 146 -6.64 17.40 5.83
N GLN A 147 -6.46 16.17 6.33
CA GLN A 147 -5.30 15.79 7.13
C GLN A 147 -4.02 15.79 6.28
N SER A 148 -4.03 15.20 5.08
CA SER A 148 -2.85 15.24 4.20
C SER A 148 -2.44 16.65 3.83
N THR A 149 -3.40 17.58 3.65
CA THR A 149 -3.10 19.00 3.41
C THR A 149 -2.46 19.66 4.63
N ARG A 150 -3.00 19.44 5.83
CA ARG A 150 -2.44 19.98 7.08
C ARG A 150 -1.01 19.47 7.32
N HIS A 151 -0.80 18.18 7.13
CA HIS A 151 0.52 17.54 7.27
C HIS A 151 1.52 18.08 6.26
N LEU A 152 1.16 18.12 4.97
CA LEU A 152 2.02 18.68 3.92
C LEU A 152 2.32 20.16 4.16
N HIS A 153 1.35 20.96 4.60
CA HIS A 153 1.57 22.36 4.94
C HIS A 153 2.57 22.53 6.08
N ARG A 154 2.47 21.72 7.14
CA ARG A 154 3.45 21.74 8.25
C ARG A 154 4.86 21.44 7.74
N ILE A 155 5.01 20.41 6.89
CA ILE A 155 6.30 20.05 6.29
C ILE A 155 6.84 21.19 5.42
N ALA A 156 6.02 21.74 4.52
CA ALA A 156 6.42 22.80 3.60
C ALA A 156 6.85 24.08 4.33
N ARG A 157 6.23 24.40 5.47
CA ARG A 157 6.64 25.54 6.32
C ARG A 157 7.98 25.30 7.01
N SER A 158 8.29 24.05 7.36
CA SER A 158 9.56 23.67 7.97
C SER A 158 10.72 23.70 6.97
N LEU A 159 10.51 23.16 5.77
CA LEU A 159 11.61 22.95 4.80
C LEU A 159 11.74 24.06 3.76
N LYS A 160 10.61 24.65 3.35
CA LYS A 160 10.45 25.72 2.33
C LYS A 160 10.88 25.35 0.92
N PHE A 161 12.00 24.66 0.72
CA PHE A 161 12.60 24.37 -0.58
C PHE A 161 13.03 22.91 -0.71
N LYS A 162 13.11 22.42 -1.95
CA LYS A 162 13.70 21.12 -2.32
C LYS A 162 14.51 21.22 -3.61
N SER A 163 15.48 20.34 -3.78
CA SER A 163 16.22 20.13 -5.02
C SER A 163 15.40 19.27 -6.00
N ASP A 164 15.63 19.47 -7.28
CA ASP A 164 15.06 18.65 -8.36
C ASP A 164 15.55 17.21 -8.32
N LEU A 165 16.71 16.93 -7.71
CA LEU A 165 17.20 15.57 -7.46
C LEU A 165 16.27 14.73 -6.57
N ASP A 166 15.34 15.35 -5.84
CA ASP A 166 14.30 14.66 -5.04
C ASP A 166 13.49 13.67 -5.91
N ARG A 167 13.35 13.94 -7.22
CA ARG A 167 12.64 13.04 -8.14
C ARG A 167 13.22 11.62 -8.15
N PHE A 168 14.52 11.43 -7.96
CA PHE A 168 15.14 10.11 -8.02
C PHE A 168 14.75 9.22 -6.82
N PHE A 169 14.37 9.83 -5.69
CA PHE A 169 13.80 9.10 -4.56
C PHE A 169 12.42 8.50 -4.87
N PHE A 170 11.73 8.97 -5.92
CA PHE A 170 10.54 8.27 -6.41
C PHE A 170 10.87 6.85 -6.85
N LEU A 171 12.04 6.62 -7.45
CA LEU A 171 12.45 5.30 -7.92
C LEU A 171 12.84 4.36 -6.76
N SER A 172 13.12 4.88 -5.56
CA SER A 172 13.38 4.08 -4.35
C SER A 172 12.14 3.82 -3.48
N LEU A 173 10.99 4.45 -3.76
CA LEU A 173 9.71 4.28 -3.05
C LEU A 173 9.11 2.87 -3.26
N ARG A 174 9.74 1.84 -2.72
CA ARG A 174 9.23 0.47 -2.73
C ARG A 174 8.14 0.31 -1.67
N GLU A 175 7.23 -0.61 -1.90
CA GLU A 175 6.20 -0.97 -0.93
C GLU A 175 6.84 -1.57 0.34
N GLY A 176 6.08 -1.60 1.45
CA GLY A 176 6.50 -2.32 2.65
C GLY A 176 6.58 -3.83 2.40
N HIS A 177 7.36 -4.55 3.21
CA HIS A 177 7.52 -5.99 3.06
C HIS A 177 6.19 -6.72 3.26
N HIS A 178 5.78 -7.51 2.27
CA HIS A 178 4.56 -8.31 2.38
C HIS A 178 4.74 -9.66 1.67
N GLU A 179 4.41 -10.74 2.37
CA GLU A 179 4.56 -12.08 1.86
C GLU A 179 3.73 -13.07 2.67
N VAL A 180 3.25 -14.11 1.99
CA VAL A 180 2.69 -15.30 2.64
C VAL A 180 3.71 -16.43 2.55
N TYR A 181 4.09 -16.98 3.70
CA TYR A 181 5.08 -18.06 3.80
C TYR A 181 4.41 -19.41 4.03
N LYS A 182 3.30 -19.44 4.78
CA LYS A 182 2.50 -20.65 5.01
C LYS A 182 1.15 -20.57 4.34
N HIS A 183 0.68 -21.67 3.78
CA HIS A 183 -0.70 -21.86 3.37
C HIS A 183 -1.56 -22.43 4.50
N ILE A 184 -1.00 -23.40 5.25
CA ILE A 184 -1.68 -24.12 6.34
C ILE A 184 -0.73 -24.25 7.53
N GLU A 185 -1.25 -24.04 8.74
CA GLU A 185 -0.67 -24.47 10.02
C GLU A 185 -1.78 -25.08 10.88
N GLU A 186 -1.66 -26.39 11.13
CA GLU A 186 -2.59 -27.23 11.91
C GLU A 186 -1.84 -28.17 12.88
N ARG A 187 -0.52 -28.04 13.03
CA ARG A 187 0.25 -28.89 13.95
C ARG A 187 -0.18 -28.64 15.39
N ALA A 188 -0.69 -29.68 16.06
CA ALA A 188 -1.30 -29.58 17.39
C ALA A 188 -0.35 -29.09 18.50
N ASN A 189 0.94 -29.36 18.37
CA ASN A 189 1.98 -28.92 19.31
C ASN A 189 2.37 -27.44 19.13
N ARG A 190 1.74 -26.72 18.21
CA ARG A 190 2.08 -25.33 17.88
C ARG A 190 0.89 -24.40 18.09
N VAL A 191 1.21 -23.11 18.15
CA VAL A 191 0.26 -22.00 18.19
C VAL A 191 0.69 -20.92 17.21
N VAL A 192 -0.28 -20.22 16.65
CA VAL A 192 -0.07 -19.06 15.77
C VAL A 192 -0.26 -17.79 16.56
N VAL A 193 0.74 -16.91 16.55
CA VAL A 193 0.69 -15.58 17.17
C VAL A 193 0.66 -14.51 16.08
N ALA A 194 -0.39 -13.69 16.07
CA ALA A 194 -0.51 -12.55 15.18
C ALA A 194 -0.04 -11.27 15.89
N LEU A 195 0.98 -10.63 15.33
CA LEU A 195 1.62 -9.42 15.85
C LEU A 195 1.40 -8.25 14.89
N ASP A 196 1.13 -7.07 15.42
CA ASP A 196 0.88 -5.84 14.65
C ASP A 196 1.59 -4.63 15.30
N PHE A 197 2.36 -3.87 14.53
CA PHE A 197 3.03 -2.68 15.05
C PHE A 197 2.03 -1.58 15.43
N ASN A 198 2.17 -1.05 16.64
CA ASN A 198 1.47 0.15 17.08
C ASN A 198 1.93 1.37 16.29
N SER A 199 1.20 1.70 15.22
CA SER A 199 1.45 2.88 14.38
C SER A 199 2.88 2.90 13.79
N MET A 200 3.29 1.80 13.14
CA MET A 200 4.63 1.62 12.55
C MET A 200 5.13 2.85 11.78
N PHE A 201 4.35 3.35 10.81
CA PHE A 201 4.81 4.47 9.99
C PHE A 201 5.02 5.76 10.76
N ALA A 202 4.29 5.96 11.87
CA ALA A 202 4.47 7.12 12.72
C ALA A 202 5.79 7.03 13.51
N ASP A 203 6.15 5.82 13.95
CA ASP A 203 7.46 5.55 14.56
C ASP A 203 8.61 5.70 13.53
N CYS A 204 8.40 5.25 12.30
CA CYS A 204 9.37 5.38 11.21
C CYS A 204 9.62 6.84 10.74
N LEU A 205 8.93 7.84 11.32
CA LEU A 205 9.26 9.27 11.16
C LEU A 205 10.44 9.69 12.05
N ARG A 206 10.87 8.85 12.99
CA ARG A 206 12.06 9.07 13.82
C ARG A 206 13.33 8.82 13.00
N GLY A 207 14.45 9.35 13.51
CA GLY A 207 15.76 9.21 12.89
C GLY A 207 16.11 10.36 11.94
N LYS A 208 17.19 10.15 11.20
CA LYS A 208 17.78 11.13 10.27
C LYS A 208 17.19 10.96 8.88
N PHE A 209 16.85 12.07 8.25
CA PHE A 209 16.39 12.15 6.86
C PHE A 209 17.27 13.10 6.06
N CYS A 210 17.36 12.89 4.75
CA CYS A 210 17.99 13.86 3.85
C CYS A 210 17.30 15.22 3.96
N GLU A 211 18.06 16.30 4.06
CA GLU A 211 17.51 17.63 3.84
C GLU A 211 17.24 17.84 2.34
N PRO A 212 15.98 18.00 1.88
CA PRO A 212 15.67 17.95 0.45
C PRO A 212 16.33 19.05 -0.38
N ARG A 213 16.68 20.19 0.24
CA ARG A 213 17.34 21.32 -0.43
C ARG A 213 18.80 21.02 -0.79
N HIS A 214 19.47 20.16 -0.04
CA HIS A 214 20.92 19.94 -0.11
C HIS A 214 21.30 18.61 -0.77
N LEU A 215 20.37 18.03 -1.53
CA LEU A 215 20.62 16.84 -2.32
C LEU A 215 21.72 17.09 -3.35
N LYS A 216 22.62 16.12 -3.47
CA LYS A 216 23.72 16.06 -4.43
C LYS A 216 23.74 14.67 -5.06
N HIS A 217 24.38 14.59 -6.23
CA HIS A 217 24.67 13.33 -6.93
C HIS A 217 26.18 13.09 -6.96
N ARG A 218 26.60 11.83 -6.85
CA ARG A 218 28.00 11.41 -6.96
C ARG A 218 28.08 10.02 -7.60
N PHE A 219 29.01 9.87 -8.54
CA PHE A 219 29.52 8.57 -8.99
C PHE A 219 30.64 8.10 -8.06
N PHE A 220 30.66 6.80 -7.77
CA PHE A 220 31.63 6.19 -6.84
C PHE A 220 32.66 5.30 -7.54
N ASP A 221 32.59 5.13 -8.86
CA ASP A 221 33.58 4.52 -9.78
C ASP A 221 34.70 3.70 -9.11
N GLN A 222 34.36 2.48 -8.69
CA GLN A 222 35.30 1.48 -8.12
C GLN A 222 36.02 1.88 -6.82
N VAL A 223 35.65 2.98 -6.18
CA VAL A 223 36.14 3.33 -4.85
C VAL A 223 35.52 2.36 -3.84
N ASN A 224 36.35 1.71 -3.02
CA ASN A 224 35.87 1.01 -1.84
C ASN A 224 35.32 2.07 -0.86
N VAL A 225 34.00 2.14 -0.76
CA VAL A 225 33.32 3.07 0.14
C VAL A 225 32.85 2.30 1.37
N ALA A 226 33.29 2.74 2.54
CA ALA A 226 32.74 2.28 3.80
C ALA A 226 31.27 2.74 3.91
N ILE A 227 30.36 1.79 4.09
CA ILE A 227 28.90 2.05 4.03
C ILE A 227 28.43 2.96 5.17
N ASP A 228 29.09 2.87 6.31
CA ASP A 228 28.89 3.71 7.48
C ASP A 228 29.27 5.19 7.23
N GLU A 229 30.28 5.43 6.38
CA GLU A 229 30.73 6.77 5.95
C GLU A 229 29.84 7.41 4.88
N LEU A 230 28.91 6.65 4.27
CA LEU A 230 27.96 7.21 3.32
C LEU A 230 27.07 8.26 3.99
N GLU A 231 26.73 9.33 3.29
CA GLU A 231 25.74 10.29 3.78
C GLU A 231 24.31 9.74 3.72
N GLU A 232 23.35 10.43 4.34
CA GLU A 232 21.95 10.03 4.21
C GLU A 232 21.47 10.23 2.77
N GLY A 233 20.96 9.16 2.16
CA GLY A 233 20.63 9.16 0.75
C GLY A 233 20.11 7.83 0.23
N ILE A 234 19.99 7.75 -1.09
CA ILE A 234 19.75 6.53 -1.86
C ILE A 234 20.95 6.23 -2.74
N TYR A 235 21.25 4.95 -2.92
CA TYR A 235 22.43 4.47 -3.60
C TYR A 235 22.08 3.33 -4.55
N ARG A 236 22.57 3.42 -5.78
CA ARG A 236 22.55 2.31 -6.74
C ARG A 236 23.70 1.39 -6.38
N VAL A 237 23.39 0.18 -5.95
CA VAL A 237 24.39 -0.76 -5.43
C VAL A 237 24.24 -2.15 -6.04
N VAL A 238 25.34 -2.90 -6.06
CA VAL A 238 25.33 -4.35 -6.28
C VAL A 238 25.76 -5.01 -4.97
N LEU A 239 24.83 -5.69 -4.31
CA LEU A 239 25.10 -6.59 -3.19
C LEU A 239 25.59 -7.92 -3.78
N ARG A 240 26.84 -8.31 -3.53
CA ARG A 240 27.52 -9.41 -4.21
C ARG A 240 27.63 -10.64 -3.33
N GLY A 241 27.28 -11.80 -3.87
CA GLY A 241 27.47 -13.10 -3.23
C GLY A 241 26.61 -13.27 -1.98
N ALA A 242 25.33 -13.60 -2.14
CA ALA A 242 24.44 -13.83 -1.01
C ALA A 242 24.96 -14.97 -0.13
N LEU A 243 24.97 -14.74 1.18
CA LEU A 243 25.46 -15.69 2.18
C LEU A 243 24.34 -16.65 2.61
N PRO A 244 24.69 -17.87 3.10
CA PRO A 244 23.71 -18.77 3.69
C PRO A 244 23.07 -18.13 4.94
N GLY A 245 21.75 -18.26 5.08
CA GLY A 245 21.02 -17.79 6.25
C GLY A 245 19.59 -17.33 5.93
N PHE A 246 18.94 -16.71 6.91
CA PHE A 246 17.51 -16.34 6.82
C PHE A 246 17.20 -15.42 5.63
N PHE A 247 18.17 -14.60 5.20
CA PHE A 247 17.95 -13.60 4.17
C PHE A 247 17.67 -14.22 2.79
N LEU A 248 18.13 -15.45 2.54
CA LEU A 248 17.79 -16.20 1.32
C LEU A 248 16.28 -16.44 1.19
N GLU A 249 15.58 -16.62 2.31
CA GLU A 249 14.15 -16.94 2.38
C GLU A 249 13.27 -15.72 2.63
N HIS A 250 13.79 -14.70 3.34
CA HIS A 250 13.00 -13.58 3.85
C HIS A 250 13.40 -12.20 3.31
N HIS A 251 14.27 -12.11 2.29
CA HIS A 251 14.64 -10.80 1.73
C HIS A 251 13.42 -10.01 1.21
N PRO A 252 13.45 -8.66 1.26
CA PRO A 252 12.36 -7.81 0.79
C PRO A 252 12.42 -7.46 -0.71
N PHE A 253 13.41 -7.99 -1.46
CA PHE A 253 13.54 -7.68 -2.87
C PHE A 253 12.45 -8.33 -3.73
N LEU A 254 11.94 -7.55 -4.68
CA LEU A 254 10.95 -7.97 -5.66
C LEU A 254 11.57 -7.89 -7.06
N TYR A 255 11.40 -8.95 -7.83
CA TYR A 255 11.67 -8.91 -9.26
C TYR A 255 10.46 -8.31 -9.98
N ARG A 256 10.71 -7.40 -10.92
CA ARG A 256 9.65 -6.72 -11.66
C ARG A 256 9.91 -6.70 -13.15
N LYS A 257 8.84 -6.84 -13.93
CA LYS A 257 8.85 -6.67 -15.40
C LYS A 257 7.52 -6.04 -15.77
N LEU A 258 7.54 -4.89 -16.44
CA LEU A 258 6.34 -4.15 -16.84
C LEU A 258 5.29 -4.02 -15.71
N GLY A 259 5.73 -3.60 -14.53
CA GLY A 259 4.87 -3.37 -13.35
C GLY A 259 4.41 -4.63 -12.60
N ARG A 260 4.52 -5.83 -13.18
CA ARG A 260 4.26 -7.08 -12.47
C ARG A 260 5.37 -7.35 -11.47
N SER A 261 5.02 -7.82 -10.27
CA SER A 261 5.96 -7.99 -9.16
C SER A 261 5.93 -9.41 -8.60
N PHE A 262 7.10 -9.98 -8.34
CA PHE A 262 7.26 -11.33 -7.81
C PHE A 262 8.29 -11.37 -6.68
N ASN A 263 7.95 -12.07 -5.59
CA ASN A 263 8.94 -12.57 -4.65
C ASN A 263 9.71 -13.70 -5.34
N PHE A 264 11.03 -13.73 -5.17
CA PHE A 264 11.89 -14.69 -5.86
C PHE A 264 12.84 -15.42 -4.91
N GLN A 265 13.25 -16.61 -5.31
CA GLN A 265 14.24 -17.40 -4.59
C GLN A 265 15.64 -16.82 -4.84
N LEU A 266 16.34 -16.50 -3.76
CA LEU A 266 17.75 -16.12 -3.75
C LEU A 266 18.59 -17.32 -3.32
N ASN A 267 19.68 -17.61 -4.03
CA ASN A 267 20.58 -18.71 -3.70
C ASN A 267 21.92 -18.18 -3.19
N VAL A 268 22.68 -19.04 -2.52
CA VAL A 268 24.06 -18.73 -2.12
C VAL A 268 24.88 -18.32 -3.35
N GLY A 269 25.60 -17.21 -3.25
CA GLY A 269 26.41 -16.65 -4.34
C GLY A 269 25.66 -15.76 -5.33
N ASP A 270 24.32 -15.70 -5.28
CA ASP A 270 23.55 -14.75 -6.11
C ASP A 270 23.85 -13.30 -5.70
N SER A 271 23.84 -12.39 -6.66
CA SER A 271 24.04 -10.96 -6.43
C SER A 271 22.76 -10.16 -6.73
N VAL A 272 22.52 -9.07 -6.01
CA VAL A 272 21.34 -8.22 -6.18
C VAL A 272 21.75 -6.79 -6.55
N HIS A 273 21.27 -6.30 -7.69
CA HIS A 273 21.42 -4.90 -8.12
C HIS A 273 20.16 -4.11 -7.75
N ALA A 274 20.29 -3.12 -6.87
CA ALA A 274 19.15 -2.41 -6.29
C ALA A 274 19.44 -0.92 -6.05
N LEU A 275 18.38 -0.16 -5.82
CA LEU A 275 18.43 1.23 -5.36
C LEU A 275 17.92 1.25 -3.91
N LEU A 276 18.82 1.52 -2.96
CA LEU A 276 18.59 1.34 -1.53
C LEU A 276 18.93 2.60 -0.74
N HIS A 277 18.19 2.84 0.34
CA HIS A 277 18.57 3.87 1.31
C HIS A 277 19.79 3.43 2.12
N LYS A 278 20.55 4.40 2.68
CA LYS A 278 21.66 4.11 3.60
C LYS A 278 21.27 3.12 4.71
N ILE A 279 20.11 3.33 5.35
CA ILE A 279 19.63 2.43 6.42
C ILE A 279 19.40 0.99 5.94
N GLU A 280 18.95 0.81 4.70
CA GLU A 280 18.80 -0.50 4.08
C GLU A 280 20.16 -1.12 3.77
N LEU A 281 21.12 -0.33 3.29
CA LEU A 281 22.49 -0.80 3.07
C LEU A 281 23.13 -1.29 4.37
N LEU A 282 23.10 -0.47 5.42
CA LEU A 282 23.64 -0.83 6.74
C LEU A 282 23.08 -2.16 7.26
N HIS A 283 21.81 -2.45 6.97
CA HIS A 283 21.16 -3.67 7.42
C HIS A 283 21.39 -4.87 6.48
N PHE A 284 21.37 -4.66 5.16
CA PHE A 284 21.40 -5.76 4.17
C PHE A 284 22.81 -6.24 3.82
N THR A 285 23.84 -5.39 3.94
CA THR A 285 25.20 -5.74 3.49
C THR A 285 25.79 -6.95 4.20
N ARG A 286 25.45 -7.17 5.48
CA ARG A 286 25.88 -8.34 6.26
C ARG A 286 25.38 -9.69 5.75
N PHE A 287 24.45 -9.72 4.80
CA PHE A 287 23.94 -10.94 4.18
C PHE A 287 24.60 -11.24 2.82
N PHE A 288 25.64 -10.48 2.48
CA PHE A 288 26.37 -10.58 1.21
C PHE A 288 27.88 -10.53 1.48
N GLU A 289 28.67 -11.14 0.61
CA GLU A 289 30.13 -11.15 0.69
C GLU A 289 30.73 -9.74 0.55
N SER A 290 30.15 -8.92 -0.34
CA SER A 290 30.60 -7.55 -0.56
C SER A 290 29.50 -6.65 -1.14
N VAL A 291 29.76 -5.35 -1.16
CA VAL A 291 28.86 -4.35 -1.75
C VAL A 291 29.64 -3.40 -2.65
N GLU A 292 29.14 -3.21 -3.86
CA GLU A 292 29.65 -2.23 -4.81
C GLU A 292 28.67 -1.07 -4.90
N VAL A 293 29.11 0.13 -4.48
CA VAL A 293 28.33 1.36 -4.62
C VAL A 293 28.68 1.99 -5.96
N LYS A 294 27.70 2.15 -6.86
CA LYS A 294 27.93 2.71 -8.20
C LYS A 294 27.75 4.21 -8.23
N GLU A 295 26.64 4.69 -7.69
CA GLU A 295 26.29 6.11 -7.63
C GLU A 295 25.25 6.35 -6.52
N GLY A 296 25.09 7.59 -6.09
CA GLY A 296 24.13 7.94 -5.05
C GLY A 296 23.58 9.36 -5.15
N PHE A 297 22.36 9.52 -4.63
CA PHE A 297 21.69 10.80 -4.39
C PHE A 297 21.55 10.98 -2.88
N TYR A 298 22.26 11.95 -2.32
CA TYR A 298 22.42 12.07 -0.88
C TYR A 298 22.43 13.53 -0.45
N SER A 299 22.27 13.78 0.85
CA SER A 299 22.43 15.10 1.44
C SER A 299 23.50 15.06 2.52
N HIS A 300 24.49 15.95 2.42
CA HIS A 300 25.48 16.23 3.48
C HIS A 300 24.86 16.87 4.74
N LYS A 301 23.57 17.22 4.67
CA LYS A 301 22.78 17.70 5.80
C LYS A 301 21.65 16.74 6.10
N THR A 302 21.46 16.47 7.37
CA THR A 302 20.35 15.65 7.85
C THR A 302 19.37 16.49 8.66
N ILE A 303 18.13 16.05 8.68
CA ILE A 303 17.05 16.65 9.46
C ILE A 303 16.28 15.57 10.21
N GLU A 304 15.61 15.94 11.30
CA GLU A 304 14.49 15.17 11.81
C GLU A 304 13.29 15.33 10.87
N HIS A 305 12.45 14.29 10.75
CA HIS A 305 11.22 14.43 9.97
C HIS A 305 10.32 15.52 10.59
N PRO A 306 9.81 16.51 9.82
CA PRO A 306 9.01 17.61 10.38
C PRO A 306 7.67 17.22 11.05
N LEU A 307 7.30 15.95 10.96
CA LEU A 307 6.11 15.38 11.59
C LEU A 307 6.41 14.46 12.78
N SER A 308 7.68 14.18 13.10
CA SER A 308 8.05 13.20 14.14
C SER A 308 7.42 13.52 15.50
N LYS A 309 7.68 14.71 16.05
CA LYS A 309 7.09 15.16 17.33
C LYS A 309 5.54 15.21 17.30
N ALA A 310 4.97 15.56 16.14
CA ALA A 310 3.53 15.60 15.98
C ALA A 310 2.90 14.20 15.98
N ALA A 311 3.58 13.20 15.41
CA ALA A 311 3.17 11.81 15.45
C ALA A 311 3.17 11.27 16.88
N GLU A 312 4.21 11.55 17.67
CA GLU A 312 4.30 11.15 19.08
C GLU A 312 3.15 11.73 19.92
N SER A 313 2.92 13.04 19.80
CA SER A 313 1.81 13.73 20.46
C SER A 313 0.45 13.14 20.05
N LEU A 314 0.26 12.87 18.76
CA LEU A 314 -0.98 12.31 18.24
C LEU A 314 -1.21 10.85 18.70
N TYR A 315 -0.15 10.06 18.83
CA TYR A 315 -0.21 8.71 19.41
C TYR A 315 -0.55 8.74 20.90
N ALA A 316 0.05 9.64 21.67
CA ALA A 316 -0.30 9.84 23.08
C ALA A 316 -1.78 10.23 23.24
N ARG A 317 -2.27 11.17 22.40
CA ARG A 317 -3.69 11.57 22.35
C ARG A 317 -4.61 10.40 21.99
N ARG A 318 -4.20 9.52 21.07
CA ARG A 318 -4.93 8.30 20.73
C ARG A 318 -5.07 7.37 21.94
N ARG A 319 -3.99 7.11 22.68
CA ARG A 319 -4.02 6.26 23.88
C ARG A 319 -4.94 6.81 24.95
N HIS A 320 -4.88 8.13 25.17
CA HIS A 320 -5.77 8.81 26.11
C HIS A 320 -7.25 8.81 25.66
N ALA A 321 -7.52 8.89 24.36
CA ALA A 321 -8.89 8.75 23.84
C ALA A 321 -9.43 7.33 24.10
N ARG A 322 -8.61 6.30 23.84
CA ARG A 322 -8.95 4.90 24.12
C ARG A 322 -9.25 4.66 25.60
N SER A 323 -8.41 5.16 26.51
CA SER A 323 -8.60 4.96 27.95
C SER A 323 -9.89 5.60 28.49
N ARG A 324 -10.48 6.56 27.75
CA ARG A 324 -11.76 7.20 28.10
C ARG A 324 -12.95 6.67 27.29
N GLY A 325 -12.75 5.69 26.40
CA GLY A 325 -13.80 5.16 25.53
C GLY A 325 -14.29 6.13 24.44
N ASP A 326 -13.48 7.14 24.05
CA ASP A 326 -13.81 8.06 22.96
C ASP A 326 -13.41 7.47 21.60
N ASP A 327 -14.25 6.55 21.10
CA ASP A 327 -14.02 5.81 19.84
C ASP A 327 -13.80 6.74 18.64
N VAL A 328 -14.52 7.87 18.59
CA VAL A 328 -14.45 8.82 17.45
C VAL A 328 -13.12 9.54 17.46
N LEU A 329 -12.67 10.01 18.63
CA LEU A 329 -11.38 10.66 18.73
C LEU A 329 -10.22 9.66 18.56
N GLU A 330 -10.34 8.45 19.09
CA GLU A 330 -9.36 7.40 18.84
C GLU A 330 -9.20 7.16 17.34
N GLN A 331 -10.32 7.00 16.62
CA GLN A 331 -10.32 6.75 15.18
C GLN A 331 -9.82 7.95 14.37
N PHE A 332 -10.11 9.18 14.80
CA PHE A 332 -9.52 10.40 14.26
C PHE A 332 -8.00 10.37 14.36
N CYS A 333 -7.46 10.12 15.55
CA CYS A 333 -6.02 10.09 15.76
C CYS A 333 -5.37 8.93 14.98
N LYS A 334 -5.96 7.74 14.99
CA LYS A 334 -5.50 6.57 14.24
C LYS A 334 -5.42 6.87 12.73
N SER A 335 -6.49 7.40 12.15
CA SER A 335 -6.56 7.71 10.72
C SER A 335 -5.60 8.84 10.34
N SER A 336 -5.45 9.87 11.19
CA SER A 336 -4.51 10.96 10.93
C SER A 336 -3.04 10.51 11.01
N LEU A 337 -2.68 9.61 11.94
CA LEU A 337 -1.36 8.97 12.00
C LEU A 337 -1.06 8.18 10.71
N GLN A 338 -2.03 7.41 10.21
CA GLN A 338 -1.88 6.64 8.97
C GLN A 338 -1.59 7.54 7.75
N LEU A 339 -2.09 8.77 7.73
CA LEU A 339 -1.90 9.70 6.62
C LEU A 339 -0.59 10.52 6.67
N MET A 340 0.13 10.50 7.80
CA MET A 340 1.35 11.31 7.95
C MET A 340 2.46 10.90 6.96
N HIS A 341 2.68 9.59 6.78
CA HIS A 341 3.76 9.09 5.93
C HIS A 341 3.54 9.34 4.45
N SER A 342 2.28 9.41 3.99
CA SER A 342 1.93 9.59 2.58
C SER A 342 1.67 11.06 2.21
N ALA A 343 1.73 11.98 3.17
CA ALA A 343 1.47 13.40 2.94
C ALA A 343 2.43 14.03 1.91
N THR A 344 3.64 13.50 1.76
CA THR A 344 4.68 13.99 0.83
C THR A 344 4.78 13.21 -0.49
N ASN A 345 3.94 12.19 -0.70
CA ASN A 345 3.89 11.38 -1.92
C ASN A 345 2.46 11.32 -2.48
N GLN A 346 1.81 12.48 -2.53
CA GLN A 346 0.51 12.61 -3.19
C GLN A 346 0.68 12.43 -4.71
N ARG A 347 -0.25 11.74 -5.34
CA ARG A 347 -0.19 11.43 -6.77
C ARG A 347 -0.78 12.59 -7.58
N TYR A 348 0.06 13.25 -8.36
CA TYR A 348 -0.35 14.25 -9.34
C TYR A 348 -0.11 13.68 -10.73
N LYS A 349 -1.09 13.79 -11.62
CA LYS A 349 -0.95 13.34 -13.01
C LYS A 349 -0.61 14.51 -13.92
N ARG A 350 0.13 14.22 -14.98
CA ARG A 350 0.46 15.11 -16.09
C ARG A 350 0.24 14.35 -17.40
N CYS A 351 -0.30 15.04 -18.40
CA CYS A 351 -0.39 14.53 -19.76
C CYS A 351 0.79 15.06 -20.59
N THR A 352 1.45 14.18 -21.32
CA THR A 352 2.54 14.53 -22.25
C THR A 352 2.26 13.89 -23.60
N ASN A 353 2.43 14.65 -24.68
CA ASN A 353 2.20 14.19 -26.05
C ASN A 353 3.53 13.86 -26.72
N PHE A 354 3.54 12.79 -27.50
CA PHE A 354 4.69 12.29 -28.25
C PHE A 354 4.34 12.16 -29.73
N SER A 355 5.29 12.53 -30.59
CA SER A 355 5.20 12.41 -32.04
C SER A 355 5.26 10.96 -32.52
N SER A 356 5.91 10.08 -31.76
CA SER A 356 6.02 8.66 -32.10
C SER A 356 6.00 7.74 -30.87
N SER A 357 5.76 6.45 -31.10
CA SER A 357 5.90 5.41 -30.07
C SER A 357 7.35 5.21 -29.61
N LEU A 358 8.33 5.62 -30.42
CA LEU A 358 9.75 5.57 -30.05
C LEU A 358 10.06 6.64 -29.00
N ASP A 359 9.61 7.88 -29.21
CA ASP A 359 9.78 8.98 -28.25
C ASP A 359 9.16 8.65 -26.88
N LEU A 360 8.01 7.97 -26.89
CA LEU A 360 7.37 7.48 -25.68
C LEU A 360 8.24 6.45 -24.94
N ARG A 361 8.89 5.52 -25.67
CA ARG A 361 9.78 4.51 -25.08
C ARG A 361 10.98 5.18 -24.42
N ASP A 362 11.66 6.06 -25.14
CA ASP A 362 12.83 6.78 -24.65
C ASP A 362 12.49 7.59 -23.39
N PHE A 363 11.30 8.20 -23.37
CA PHE A 363 10.78 8.90 -22.20
C PHE A 363 10.56 7.97 -21.00
N LEU A 364 9.91 6.82 -21.18
CA LEU A 364 9.65 5.86 -20.11
C LEU A 364 10.95 5.23 -19.57
N GLU A 365 11.90 4.92 -20.44
CA GLU A 365 13.21 4.41 -20.06
C GLU A 365 13.99 5.44 -19.25
N SER A 366 14.10 6.67 -19.75
CA SER A 366 14.92 7.71 -19.14
C SER A 366 14.34 8.27 -17.83
N ASN A 367 13.00 8.35 -17.71
CA ASN A 367 12.34 8.98 -16.56
C ASN A 367 11.85 7.99 -15.51
N PHE A 368 11.56 6.75 -15.89
CA PHE A 368 10.90 5.77 -15.02
C PHE A 368 11.62 4.42 -14.93
N ASN A 369 12.72 4.19 -15.66
CA ASN A 369 13.44 2.93 -15.70
C ASN A 369 12.50 1.77 -16.07
N ILE A 370 11.75 1.96 -17.16
CA ILE A 370 10.89 0.92 -17.76
C ILE A 370 11.52 0.54 -19.08
N SER A 371 12.24 -0.58 -19.11
CA SER A 371 12.86 -1.07 -20.36
C SER A 371 11.82 -1.76 -21.23
N LEU A 372 11.56 -1.17 -22.39
CA LEU A 372 10.69 -1.70 -23.41
C LEU A 372 11.55 -2.35 -24.49
N ASP A 373 12.02 -3.56 -24.20
CA ASP A 373 12.82 -4.34 -25.15
C ASP A 373 12.05 -4.59 -26.46
N THR A 374 12.77 -4.88 -27.56
CA THR A 374 12.15 -5.18 -28.86
C THR A 374 11.23 -6.39 -28.85
N LEU A 375 11.32 -7.22 -27.81
CA LEU A 375 10.49 -8.40 -27.56
C LEU A 375 9.20 -8.06 -26.79
N THR A 376 9.05 -6.83 -26.29
CA THR A 376 7.86 -6.41 -25.56
C THR A 376 6.69 -6.30 -26.52
N SER A 377 5.75 -7.24 -26.41
CA SER A 377 4.57 -7.26 -27.25
C SER A 377 3.69 -6.03 -27.02
N ALA A 378 3.02 -5.55 -28.08
CA ALA A 378 2.04 -4.45 -27.96
C ALA A 378 0.94 -4.76 -26.93
N LYS A 379 0.58 -6.04 -26.81
CA LYS A 379 -0.40 -6.54 -25.83
C LYS A 379 0.09 -6.40 -24.39
N ASP A 380 1.36 -6.67 -24.12
CA ASP A 380 1.93 -6.53 -22.78
C ASP A 380 2.07 -5.06 -22.38
N LEU A 381 2.47 -4.20 -23.31
CA LEU A 381 2.49 -2.76 -23.09
C LEU A 381 1.08 -2.23 -22.80
N GLN A 382 0.08 -2.62 -23.61
CA GLN A 382 -1.31 -2.22 -23.40
C GLN A 382 -1.83 -2.72 -22.05
N ARG A 383 -1.52 -3.96 -21.67
CA ARG A 383 -1.86 -4.52 -20.36
C ARG A 383 -1.21 -3.72 -19.22
N PHE A 384 0.07 -3.39 -19.34
CA PHE A 384 0.77 -2.55 -18.36
C PHE A 384 0.10 -1.18 -18.22
N MET A 385 -0.25 -0.53 -19.32
CA MET A 385 -0.94 0.78 -19.30
C MET A 385 -2.33 0.69 -18.67
N HIS A 386 -3.12 -0.34 -18.97
CA HIS A 386 -4.46 -0.52 -18.36
C HIS A 386 -4.42 -0.86 -16.87
N GLN A 387 -3.38 -1.56 -16.42
CA GLN A 387 -3.27 -2.01 -15.02
C GLN A 387 -2.48 -1.05 -14.13
N SER A 388 -1.75 -0.11 -14.73
CA SER A 388 -0.90 0.82 -13.99
C SER A 388 -1.71 1.93 -13.32
N ALA A 389 -1.47 2.14 -12.04
CA ALA A 389 -1.97 3.32 -11.34
C ALA A 389 -1.19 4.61 -11.70
N TYR A 390 -0.10 4.48 -12.47
CA TYR A 390 0.86 5.55 -12.75
C TYR A 390 0.86 6.02 -14.20
N PHE A 391 0.38 5.21 -15.13
CA PHE A 391 0.50 5.43 -16.57
C PHE A 391 -0.81 5.06 -17.26
N SER A 392 -1.25 5.86 -18.23
CA SER A 392 -2.31 5.53 -19.20
C SER A 392 -1.92 6.14 -20.53
N ALA A 393 -1.95 5.37 -21.60
CA ALA A 393 -1.58 5.83 -22.94
C ALA A 393 -2.79 5.83 -23.87
N HIS A 394 -2.91 6.87 -24.69
CA HIS A 394 -3.98 7.06 -25.66
C HIS A 394 -3.36 7.29 -27.04
N GLN A 395 -3.72 6.42 -28.00
CA GLN A 395 -3.28 6.55 -29.38
C GLN A 395 -4.24 7.47 -30.14
N HIS A 396 -3.70 8.49 -30.80
CA HIS A 396 -4.41 9.32 -31.76
C HIS A 396 -3.84 9.09 -33.17
N SER A 397 -4.49 9.63 -34.20
CA SER A 397 -4.11 9.47 -35.60
C SER A 397 -2.69 9.96 -35.92
N ASP A 398 -2.20 10.97 -35.19
CA ASP A 398 -0.94 11.68 -35.45
C ASP A 398 0.01 11.73 -34.24
N LYS A 399 -0.41 11.24 -33.07
CA LYS A 399 0.36 11.35 -31.83
C LYS A 399 -0.02 10.29 -30.80
N VAL A 400 0.85 10.13 -29.80
CA VAL A 400 0.61 9.31 -28.61
C VAL A 400 0.56 10.20 -27.38
N SER A 401 -0.52 10.16 -26.62
CA SER A 401 -0.67 10.91 -25.38
C SER A 401 -0.44 9.97 -24.19
N LEU A 402 0.38 10.38 -23.22
CA LEU A 402 0.61 9.64 -21.98
C LEU A 402 0.17 10.47 -20.78
N ASP A 403 -0.82 9.98 -20.05
CA ASP A 403 -1.11 10.40 -18.69
C ASP A 403 -0.19 9.66 -17.73
N HIS A 404 0.72 10.37 -17.09
CA HIS A 404 1.68 9.79 -16.14
C HIS A 404 1.77 10.55 -14.82
N ILE A 405 2.37 9.93 -13.82
CA ILE A 405 2.72 10.60 -12.55
C ILE A 405 3.71 11.74 -12.79
N ASP A 406 3.43 12.92 -12.24
CA ASP A 406 4.31 14.09 -12.25
C ASP A 406 5.32 14.00 -11.09
N ILE A 407 6.48 13.42 -11.37
CA ILE A 407 7.58 13.27 -10.40
C ILE A 407 8.42 14.55 -10.22
N ASP A 408 8.17 15.57 -11.04
CA ASP A 408 8.87 16.86 -10.96
C ASP A 408 8.07 17.89 -10.15
N THR A 409 6.87 17.54 -9.69
CA THR A 409 5.99 18.47 -9.00
C THR A 409 6.61 19.07 -7.72
N ALA A 410 6.32 20.36 -7.48
CA ALA A 410 6.71 21.06 -6.26
C ALA A 410 5.90 20.64 -5.02
N LYS A 411 4.88 19.79 -5.20
CA LYS A 411 3.92 19.38 -4.18
C LYS A 411 4.29 18.08 -3.45
N THR A 412 5.35 17.41 -3.89
CA THR A 412 5.86 16.15 -3.31
C THR A 412 7.27 16.34 -2.78
N ILE A 413 7.66 15.49 -1.84
CA ILE A 413 8.99 15.46 -1.23
C ILE A 413 9.35 13.99 -1.03
N TYR A 414 9.83 13.37 -2.11
CA TYR A 414 9.96 11.92 -2.18
C TYR A 414 11.01 11.36 -1.23
N CYS A 415 12.11 12.08 -0.99
CA CYS A 415 13.16 11.62 -0.06
C CYS A 415 12.64 11.39 1.36
N LEU A 416 11.64 12.16 1.81
CA LEU A 416 10.99 11.93 3.10
C LEU A 416 10.11 10.68 3.08
N SER A 417 9.20 10.58 2.10
CA SER A 417 8.31 9.42 1.98
C SER A 417 9.10 8.11 1.80
N SER A 418 10.18 8.13 1.01
CA SER A 418 11.00 6.96 0.72
C SER A 418 11.84 6.56 1.93
N GLY A 419 12.37 7.53 2.69
CA GLY A 419 13.04 7.28 3.96
C GLY A 419 12.11 6.59 4.96
N VAL A 420 10.86 7.04 5.10
CA VAL A 420 9.90 6.39 6.02
C VAL A 420 9.62 4.95 5.61
N LEU A 421 9.45 4.69 4.30
CA LEU A 421 9.24 3.32 3.80
C LEU A 421 10.48 2.43 3.93
N ALA A 422 11.68 2.98 3.77
CA ALA A 422 12.93 2.26 4.01
C ALA A 422 13.08 1.89 5.49
N ASN A 423 12.83 2.83 6.40
CA ASN A 423 12.79 2.58 7.84
C ASN A 423 11.78 1.47 8.19
N ALA A 424 10.58 1.51 7.59
CA ALA A 424 9.57 0.48 7.78
C ALA A 424 10.02 -0.91 7.29
N ARG A 425 10.67 -1.00 6.12
CA ARG A 425 11.22 -2.26 5.60
C ARG A 425 12.32 -2.82 6.50
N VAL A 426 13.27 -2.00 6.93
CA VAL A 426 14.33 -2.45 7.85
C VAL A 426 13.72 -2.89 9.18
N LYS A 427 12.72 -2.19 9.69
CA LYS A 427 12.06 -2.51 10.94
C LYS A 427 11.33 -3.86 10.92
N ILE A 428 10.54 -4.14 9.87
CA ILE A 428 9.82 -5.41 9.75
C ILE A 428 10.77 -6.58 9.46
N ILE A 429 11.79 -6.40 8.61
CA ILE A 429 12.79 -7.44 8.33
C ILE A 429 13.66 -7.72 9.55
N GLY A 430 14.08 -6.69 10.29
CA GLY A 430 14.81 -6.85 11.55
C GLY A 430 13.98 -7.53 12.64
N ALA A 431 12.66 -7.29 12.69
CA ALA A 431 11.77 -8.03 13.59
C ALA A 431 11.68 -9.51 13.22
N ILE A 432 11.52 -9.83 11.92
CA ILE A 432 11.49 -11.21 11.42
C ILE A 432 12.80 -11.93 11.75
N GLU A 433 13.95 -11.32 11.47
CA GLU A 433 15.26 -11.87 11.83
C GLU A 433 15.37 -12.15 13.33
N ARG A 434 14.98 -11.20 14.18
CA ARG A 434 15.01 -11.37 15.63
C ARG A 434 14.09 -12.51 16.08
N PHE A 435 12.89 -12.63 15.55
CA PHE A 435 11.99 -13.74 15.90
C PHE A 435 12.54 -15.10 15.45
N LEU A 436 13.15 -15.17 14.27
CA LEU A 436 13.78 -16.40 13.76
C LEU A 436 15.03 -16.81 14.55
N SER A 437 15.62 -15.93 15.37
CA SER A 437 16.66 -16.31 16.35
C SER A 437 16.12 -17.12 17.54
N PHE A 438 14.82 -17.41 17.57
CA PHE A 438 14.18 -18.31 18.52
C PHE A 438 13.84 -19.63 17.81
N ASP A 439 14.50 -20.71 18.19
CA ASP A 439 14.57 -21.97 17.43
C ASP A 439 13.21 -22.57 17.00
N SER A 440 12.15 -22.35 17.78
CA SER A 440 10.84 -22.89 17.45
C SER A 440 9.99 -21.99 16.56
N VAL A 441 10.44 -20.78 16.19
CA VAL A 441 9.66 -19.84 15.39
C VAL A 441 9.71 -20.18 13.90
N GLU A 442 8.54 -20.16 13.27
CA GLU A 442 8.38 -20.18 11.82
C GLU A 442 7.53 -18.98 11.39
N ILE A 443 7.98 -18.21 10.39
CA ILE A 443 7.19 -17.10 9.85
C ILE A 443 6.07 -17.66 8.98
N CYS A 444 4.83 -17.23 9.24
CA CYS A 444 3.67 -17.64 8.46
C CYS A 444 3.29 -16.58 7.42
N TYR A 445 3.38 -15.31 7.82
CA TYR A 445 2.83 -14.18 7.07
C TYR A 445 3.49 -12.88 7.49
N SER A 446 3.70 -11.97 6.54
CA SER A 446 4.05 -10.58 6.79
C SER A 446 3.22 -9.67 5.89
N ASN A 447 2.76 -8.54 6.40
CA ASN A 447 2.13 -7.50 5.60
C ASN A 447 2.35 -6.14 6.21
N ILE A 448 3.41 -5.48 5.74
CA ILE A 448 3.81 -4.12 6.04
C ILE A 448 4.10 -3.93 7.53
N ASP A 449 3.06 -3.80 8.37
CA ASP A 449 3.11 -3.60 9.81
C ASP A 449 2.75 -4.83 10.65
N SER A 450 2.42 -5.96 10.02
CA SER A 450 1.99 -7.18 10.72
C SER A 450 2.86 -8.39 10.39
N VAL A 451 3.10 -9.25 11.37
CA VAL A 451 3.78 -10.55 11.23
C VAL A 451 2.95 -11.61 11.94
N HIS A 452 2.73 -12.75 11.30
CA HIS A 452 2.21 -13.94 12.00
C HIS A 452 3.33 -14.96 12.09
N ILE A 453 3.49 -15.52 13.27
CA ILE A 453 4.46 -16.58 13.56
C ILE A 453 3.73 -17.83 14.03
N SER A 454 4.31 -18.98 13.74
CA SER A 454 3.95 -20.27 14.32
C SER A 454 5.08 -20.63 15.29
N ILE A 455 4.74 -21.07 16.50
CA ILE A 455 5.71 -21.41 17.55
C ILE A 455 5.24 -22.63 18.33
N ASP A 456 6.16 -23.39 18.91
CA ASP A 456 5.81 -24.47 19.84
C ASP A 456 5.00 -23.92 21.02
N ARG A 457 3.92 -24.62 21.37
CA ARG A 457 2.91 -24.16 22.33
C ARG A 457 3.48 -23.94 23.72
N ASP A 458 4.37 -24.80 24.14
CA ASP A 458 5.06 -24.78 25.44
C ASP A 458 6.10 -23.66 25.56
N LYS A 459 6.54 -23.08 24.43
CA LYS A 459 7.53 -21.99 24.40
C LYS A 459 6.94 -20.59 24.25
N LEU A 460 5.61 -20.46 24.24
CA LEU A 460 4.93 -19.19 24.00
C LEU A 460 5.30 -18.11 25.05
N ASP A 461 5.26 -18.47 26.34
CA ASP A 461 5.52 -17.50 27.41
C ASP A 461 6.99 -17.07 27.43
N GLU A 462 7.92 -18.01 27.19
CA GLU A 462 9.36 -17.73 27.03
C GLU A 462 9.60 -16.77 25.86
N PHE A 463 8.95 -17.00 24.72
CA PHE A 463 9.03 -16.12 23.55
C PHE A 463 8.54 -14.71 23.87
N LEU A 464 7.37 -14.56 24.48
CA LEU A 464 6.81 -13.25 24.83
C LEU A 464 7.69 -12.51 25.84
N TRP A 465 8.29 -13.24 26.78
CA TRP A 465 9.25 -12.67 27.73
C TRP A 465 10.54 -12.21 27.05
N LYS A 466 11.14 -13.06 26.20
CA LYS A 466 12.41 -12.76 25.49
C LYS A 466 12.30 -11.54 24.58
N PHE A 467 11.15 -11.32 23.95
CA PHE A 467 10.92 -10.22 23.01
C PHE A 467 10.05 -9.10 23.59
N ASN A 468 10.02 -8.93 24.91
CA ASN A 468 9.22 -7.87 25.58
C ASN A 468 9.65 -6.44 25.21
N ASP A 469 10.87 -6.27 24.69
CA ASP A 469 11.37 -4.99 24.18
C ASP A 469 10.70 -4.62 22.85
N LEU A 470 10.36 -5.63 22.04
CA LEU A 470 9.65 -5.48 20.77
C LEU A 470 8.13 -5.56 20.95
N ILE A 471 7.64 -6.38 21.88
CA ILE A 471 6.22 -6.69 22.06
C ILE A 471 5.66 -5.89 23.23
N GLY A 472 4.75 -4.95 22.95
CA GLY A 472 4.15 -4.08 23.96
C GLY A 472 3.18 -3.03 23.40
N GLY A 473 2.85 -2.04 24.22
CA GLY A 473 1.87 -0.98 23.90
C GLY A 473 2.46 0.36 23.48
N ALA A 474 3.79 0.51 23.46
CA ALA A 474 4.44 1.77 23.06
C ALA A 474 4.38 2.00 21.55
N LEU A 475 4.58 3.26 21.14
CA LEU A 475 4.70 3.61 19.72
C LEU A 475 5.84 2.82 19.09
N GLY A 476 5.55 2.11 17.99
CA GLY A 476 6.54 1.31 17.29
C GLY A 476 6.86 -0.06 17.91
N GLN A 477 6.21 -0.46 19.01
CA GLN A 477 6.20 -1.85 19.49
C GLN A 477 5.09 -2.65 18.82
N MET A 478 5.24 -3.98 18.76
CA MET A 478 4.22 -4.90 18.28
C MET A 478 3.26 -5.28 19.40
N LYS A 479 1.95 -5.24 19.13
CA LYS A 479 0.93 -5.80 20.02
C LYS A 479 0.53 -7.18 19.52
N VAL A 480 0.15 -8.06 20.45
CA VAL A 480 -0.50 -9.34 20.14
C VAL A 480 -1.95 -9.05 19.77
N GLU A 481 -2.34 -9.32 18.53
CA GLU A 481 -3.72 -9.18 18.05
C GLU A 481 -4.53 -10.46 18.28
N ALA A 482 -3.90 -11.63 18.12
CA ALA A 482 -4.52 -12.92 18.34
C ALA A 482 -3.49 -14.01 18.65
N ILE A 483 -3.94 -15.01 19.41
CA ILE A 483 -3.26 -16.30 19.58
C ILE A 483 -4.27 -17.37 19.15
N ALA A 484 -3.85 -18.23 18.23
CA ALA A 484 -4.69 -19.21 17.57
C ALA A 484 -4.04 -20.60 17.59
N ASP A 485 -4.86 -21.65 17.53
CA ASP A 485 -4.40 -23.04 17.41
C ASP A 485 -4.07 -23.41 15.96
N ARG A 486 -4.76 -22.78 14.98
CA ARG A 486 -4.63 -23.07 13.55
C ARG A 486 -4.67 -21.79 12.71
N GLY A 487 -4.03 -21.83 11.55
CA GLY A 487 -4.02 -20.71 10.61
C GLY A 487 -4.06 -21.15 9.14
N TYR A 488 -4.78 -20.39 8.32
CA TYR A 488 -4.93 -20.62 6.89
C TYR A 488 -4.70 -19.31 6.15
N TRP A 489 -3.74 -19.27 5.24
CA TRP A 489 -3.44 -18.09 4.43
C TRP A 489 -3.50 -18.42 2.94
N PHE A 490 -4.16 -17.56 2.18
CA PHE A 490 -4.36 -17.74 0.75
C PHE A 490 -3.61 -16.70 -0.07
N ASP A 491 -3.44 -15.51 0.51
CA ASP A 491 -2.81 -14.34 -0.09
C ASP A 491 -2.47 -13.27 0.94
N VAL A 492 -1.68 -12.28 0.50
CA VAL A 492 -1.52 -11.04 1.26
C VAL A 492 -2.89 -10.38 1.47
N GLY A 493 -3.33 -10.35 2.72
CA GLY A 493 -4.63 -9.79 3.12
C GLY A 493 -5.80 -10.78 3.01
N ARG A 494 -5.52 -12.09 2.86
CA ARG A 494 -6.52 -13.17 2.88
C ARG A 494 -6.09 -14.32 3.78
N TYR A 495 -6.62 -14.37 4.99
CA TYR A 495 -6.33 -15.40 5.98
C TYR A 495 -7.43 -15.57 7.04
N TRP A 496 -7.41 -16.71 7.72
CA TRP A 496 -8.26 -17.06 8.85
C TRP A 496 -7.43 -17.74 9.94
N LEU A 497 -7.55 -17.27 11.18
CA LEU A 497 -6.92 -17.83 12.36
C LEU A 497 -8.01 -18.38 13.29
N PHE A 498 -7.80 -19.60 13.79
CA PHE A 498 -8.79 -20.34 14.57
C PHE A 498 -8.26 -20.68 15.96
N LYS A 499 -9.11 -20.52 16.98
CA LYS A 499 -8.91 -21.07 18.32
C LYS A 499 -10.04 -22.05 18.61
N GLY A 500 -9.72 -23.32 18.78
CA GLY A 500 -10.70 -24.40 18.60
C GLY A 500 -11.39 -24.25 17.24
N ASP A 501 -12.72 -24.32 17.22
CA ASP A 501 -13.54 -24.20 15.99
C ASP A 501 -14.02 -22.76 15.71
N HIS A 502 -13.53 -21.78 16.46
CA HIS A 502 -13.91 -20.38 16.30
C HIS A 502 -12.83 -19.57 15.59
N VAL A 503 -13.24 -18.76 14.61
CA VAL A 503 -12.35 -17.79 13.96
C VAL A 503 -12.09 -16.64 14.93
N THR A 504 -10.85 -16.50 15.40
CA THR A 504 -10.44 -15.41 16.31
C THR A 504 -10.02 -14.16 15.55
N GLN A 505 -9.42 -14.33 14.37
CA GLN A 505 -9.01 -13.22 13.52
C GLN A 505 -9.04 -13.64 12.05
N PHE A 506 -9.50 -12.75 11.18
CA PHE A 506 -9.48 -12.98 9.74
C PHE A 506 -9.29 -11.68 8.97
N ARG A 507 -8.81 -11.81 7.73
CA ARG A 507 -8.82 -10.77 6.72
C ARG A 507 -9.23 -11.40 5.41
N ASN A 508 -10.13 -10.75 4.68
CA ASN A 508 -10.54 -11.19 3.35
C ASN A 508 -10.68 -9.97 2.43
N LYS A 509 -9.53 -9.40 2.06
CA LYS A 509 -9.43 -8.14 1.31
C LYS A 509 -10.30 -8.18 0.06
N GLY A 510 -11.20 -7.19 -0.03
CA GLY A 510 -12.14 -7.02 -1.11
C GLY A 510 -13.53 -7.63 -0.84
N PHE A 511 -13.66 -8.62 0.03
CA PHE A 511 -14.96 -9.28 0.27
C PHE A 511 -15.59 -8.92 1.61
N ASN A 512 -14.78 -8.77 2.65
CA ASN A 512 -15.26 -8.31 3.95
C ASN A 512 -14.76 -6.87 4.21
N ASP A 513 -15.68 -6.01 4.65
CA ASP A 513 -15.46 -4.58 4.94
C ASP A 513 -15.12 -4.30 6.42
N GLY A 514 -14.92 -5.36 7.21
CA GLY A 514 -14.64 -5.30 8.63
C GLY A 514 -15.88 -5.07 9.51
N ARG A 515 -17.08 -4.95 8.92
CA ARG A 515 -18.35 -4.72 9.63
C ARG A 515 -19.28 -5.91 9.59
N SER A 516 -19.15 -6.76 8.57
CA SER A 516 -19.86 -8.02 8.52
C SER A 516 -19.31 -9.00 9.57
N PRO A 517 -20.17 -9.57 10.45
CA PRO A 517 -19.76 -10.60 11.40
C PRO A 517 -19.41 -11.93 10.69
N ASN A 518 -19.81 -12.08 9.42
CA ASN A 518 -19.52 -13.30 8.66
C ASN A 518 -18.06 -13.30 8.19
N ALA A 519 -17.26 -14.22 8.76
CA ALA A 519 -15.86 -14.42 8.39
C ALA A 519 -15.70 -14.99 6.97
N PHE A 520 -16.72 -15.63 6.40
CA PHE A 520 -16.69 -16.35 5.13
C PHE A 520 -17.59 -15.72 4.08
N VAL A 521 -17.30 -14.47 3.71
CA VAL A 521 -17.91 -13.84 2.52
C VAL A 521 -17.16 -14.31 1.27
N THR A 522 -17.76 -15.21 0.50
CA THR A 522 -17.17 -15.81 -0.70
C THR A 522 -17.59 -15.11 -1.99
N ARG A 523 -18.65 -14.30 -1.94
CA ARG A 523 -19.24 -13.61 -3.10
C ARG A 523 -19.52 -12.15 -2.76
N ARG A 524 -19.28 -11.27 -3.72
CA ARG A 524 -19.68 -9.86 -3.62
C ARG A 524 -20.18 -9.35 -4.96
N ARG A 525 -21.17 -8.46 -4.92
CA ARG A 525 -21.60 -7.70 -6.09
C ARG A 525 -20.72 -6.45 -6.22
N ALA A 526 -20.16 -6.25 -7.39
CA ALA A 526 -19.50 -5.02 -7.81
C ALA A 526 -20.28 -4.42 -8.98
N TYR A 527 -19.98 -3.17 -9.33
CA TYR A 527 -20.60 -2.49 -10.45
C TYR A 527 -19.50 -1.94 -11.35
N VAL A 528 -19.61 -2.18 -12.64
CA VAL A 528 -18.76 -1.58 -13.67
C VAL A 528 -19.57 -0.46 -14.32
N HIS A 529 -19.02 0.74 -14.31
CA HIS A 529 -19.62 1.88 -14.99
C HIS A 529 -19.13 1.92 -16.43
N HIS A 530 -20.08 1.80 -17.36
CA HIS A 530 -19.85 1.98 -18.77
C HIS A 530 -20.38 3.36 -19.13
N GLU A 531 -19.50 4.24 -19.58
CA GLU A 531 -19.85 5.56 -20.11
C GLU A 531 -19.30 5.65 -21.53
N ASP A 532 -20.20 5.92 -22.47
CA ASP A 532 -19.90 6.27 -23.85
C ASP A 532 -20.63 7.59 -24.18
N GLU A 533 -20.37 8.17 -25.35
CA GLU A 533 -20.99 9.42 -25.79
C GLU A 533 -22.53 9.30 -25.85
N ALA A 534 -23.05 8.13 -26.20
CA ALA A 534 -24.48 7.89 -26.38
C ALA A 534 -25.23 7.39 -25.12
N PHE A 535 -24.56 6.69 -24.21
CA PHE A 535 -25.22 6.10 -23.04
C PHE A 535 -24.27 5.92 -21.84
N SER A 536 -24.86 5.88 -20.65
CA SER A 536 -24.18 5.63 -19.38
C SER A 536 -24.99 4.59 -18.61
N TYR A 537 -24.40 3.44 -18.29
CA TYR A 537 -25.08 2.41 -17.50
C TYR A 537 -24.14 1.67 -16.57
N LEU A 538 -24.71 0.98 -15.59
CA LEU A 538 -23.98 0.16 -14.63
C LEU A 538 -24.25 -1.31 -14.88
N GLN A 539 -23.18 -2.07 -15.11
CA GLN A 539 -23.29 -3.52 -15.18
C GLN A 539 -22.96 -4.14 -13.82
N PRO A 540 -23.88 -4.91 -13.20
CA PRO A 540 -23.56 -5.66 -12.00
C PRO A 540 -22.62 -6.82 -12.35
N LEU A 541 -21.49 -6.90 -11.64
CA LEU A 541 -20.52 -7.99 -11.73
C LEU A 541 -20.51 -8.78 -10.43
N LEU A 542 -20.74 -10.09 -10.50
CA LEU A 542 -20.60 -10.97 -9.34
C LEU A 542 -19.15 -11.47 -9.26
N ILE A 543 -18.45 -11.09 -8.19
CA ILE A 543 -17.07 -11.46 -7.94
C ILE A 543 -17.04 -12.60 -6.92
N TYR A 544 -16.21 -13.60 -7.21
CA TYR A 544 -16.05 -14.83 -6.44
C TYR A 544 -14.64 -14.88 -5.84
N ILE A 545 -14.53 -15.24 -4.57
CA ILE A 545 -13.24 -15.28 -3.86
C ILE A 545 -12.26 -16.28 -4.49
N GLU A 546 -12.76 -17.39 -5.01
CA GLU A 546 -12.01 -18.45 -5.67
C GLU A 546 -11.33 -17.97 -6.96
N LYS A 547 -11.83 -16.88 -7.56
CA LYS A 547 -11.25 -16.22 -8.73
C LYS A 547 -10.30 -15.08 -8.37
N SER A 548 -10.13 -14.79 -7.07
CA SER A 548 -9.35 -13.65 -6.57
C SER A 548 -7.99 -14.03 -5.98
N PHE A 549 -7.71 -15.33 -5.83
CA PHE A 549 -6.44 -15.82 -5.33
C PHE A 549 -5.29 -15.50 -6.29
N SER A 550 -4.12 -15.14 -5.75
CA SER A 550 -2.89 -15.03 -6.51
C SER A 550 -2.19 -16.38 -6.64
N TYR A 551 -1.36 -16.47 -7.68
CA TYR A 551 -0.55 -17.64 -8.01
C TYR A 551 0.90 -17.22 -8.30
N THR A 552 1.34 -16.11 -7.67
CA THR A 552 2.69 -15.53 -7.80
C THR A 552 3.72 -16.23 -6.90
N LYS A 553 3.33 -17.29 -6.20
CA LYS A 553 4.18 -18.22 -5.44
C LYS A 553 3.66 -19.65 -5.61
N LYS A 554 4.56 -20.62 -5.57
CA LYS A 554 4.27 -22.05 -5.69
C LYS A 554 3.72 -22.60 -4.38
N LEU A 555 2.65 -23.39 -4.43
CA LEU A 555 2.23 -24.15 -3.26
C LEU A 555 3.17 -25.36 -3.06
N GLY A 556 3.74 -25.48 -1.87
CA GLY A 556 4.63 -26.57 -1.48
C GLY A 556 3.91 -27.93 -1.37
N ALA A 557 4.70 -28.94 -1.05
CA ALA A 557 4.18 -30.25 -0.68
C ALA A 557 3.49 -30.18 0.69
N ASP A 558 2.45 -30.99 0.88
CA ASP A 558 1.79 -31.09 2.17
C ASP A 558 2.69 -31.84 3.16
N ARG A 559 2.97 -31.20 4.29
CA ARG A 559 3.54 -31.83 5.47
C ARG A 559 2.41 -32.08 6.46
N LYS A 560 2.58 -33.03 7.40
CA LYS A 560 1.55 -33.39 8.38
C LYS A 560 1.12 -32.14 9.18
N GLY A 561 -0.02 -31.56 8.82
CA GLY A 561 -0.56 -30.34 9.42
C GLY A 561 0.13 -29.03 9.01
N SER A 562 0.95 -28.97 7.95
CA SER A 562 1.55 -27.72 7.49
C SER A 562 1.83 -27.75 5.99
N THR A 563 1.61 -26.62 5.32
CA THR A 563 1.94 -26.46 3.89
C THR A 563 2.50 -25.07 3.67
N ASP A 564 3.64 -24.97 2.97
CA ASP A 564 4.36 -23.72 2.78
C ASP A 564 4.19 -23.17 1.35
N PHE A 565 4.40 -21.87 1.16
CA PHE A 565 4.51 -21.22 -0.14
C PHE A 565 5.97 -21.01 -0.50
N LEU A 566 6.38 -21.51 -1.66
CA LEU A 566 7.72 -21.40 -2.21
C LEU A 566 7.78 -20.27 -3.23
N ARG A 567 8.88 -19.51 -3.23
CA ARG A 567 9.12 -18.46 -4.24
C ARG A 567 9.47 -19.09 -5.59
N PHE A 568 9.24 -18.35 -6.68
CA PHE A 568 9.72 -18.76 -7.99
C PHE A 568 11.23 -18.49 -8.10
N SER A 569 11.95 -19.33 -8.83
CA SER A 569 13.32 -19.00 -9.25
C SER A 569 13.29 -17.87 -10.27
N ILE A 570 14.39 -17.13 -10.42
CA ILE A 570 14.42 -16.04 -11.42
C ILE A 570 14.20 -16.57 -12.84
N GLN A 571 14.61 -17.80 -13.18
CA GLN A 571 14.35 -18.31 -14.54
C GLN A 571 12.86 -18.48 -14.83
N GLU A 572 12.08 -18.89 -13.84
CA GLU A 572 10.61 -19.02 -13.95
C GLU A 572 9.90 -17.67 -14.14
N ILE A 573 10.56 -16.55 -13.83
CA ILE A 573 9.94 -15.21 -13.86
C ILE A 573 10.76 -14.18 -14.63
N LYS A 574 11.79 -14.58 -15.40
CA LYS A 574 12.72 -13.62 -16.03
C LYS A 574 12.04 -12.74 -17.07
N THR A 575 11.10 -13.30 -17.83
CA THR A 575 10.38 -12.64 -18.92
C THR A 575 8.87 -12.64 -18.65
N SER A 576 8.12 -11.76 -19.33
CA SER A 576 6.66 -11.70 -19.23
C SER A 576 5.98 -13.03 -19.58
N GLU A 577 6.54 -13.74 -20.57
CA GLU A 577 6.09 -15.07 -21.00
C GLU A 577 6.33 -16.13 -19.92
N ALA A 578 7.55 -16.23 -19.40
CA ALA A 578 7.90 -17.18 -18.33
C ALA A 578 7.04 -16.93 -17.08
N MET A 579 6.81 -15.66 -16.71
CA MET A 579 5.90 -15.30 -15.62
C MET A 579 4.48 -15.82 -15.85
N ALA A 580 3.94 -15.63 -17.06
CA ALA A 580 2.58 -16.06 -17.40
C ALA A 580 2.46 -17.60 -17.39
N GLU A 581 3.47 -18.29 -17.92
CA GLU A 581 3.54 -19.75 -17.94
C GLU A 581 3.63 -20.33 -16.52
N SER A 582 4.50 -19.77 -15.68
CA SER A 582 4.68 -20.19 -14.29
C SER A 582 3.43 -20.00 -13.44
N GLU A 583 2.74 -18.86 -13.58
CA GLU A 583 1.45 -18.64 -12.94
C GLU A 583 0.37 -19.60 -13.47
N ALA A 584 0.30 -19.84 -14.78
CA ALA A 584 -0.68 -20.76 -15.36
C ALA A 584 -0.49 -22.20 -14.87
N LYS A 585 0.76 -22.66 -14.80
CA LYS A 585 1.13 -23.96 -14.21
C LYS A 585 0.72 -24.05 -12.74
N GLU A 586 0.97 -23.01 -11.96
CA GLU A 586 0.59 -22.97 -10.55
C GLU A 586 -0.93 -22.90 -10.34
N ILE A 587 -1.67 -22.19 -11.21
CA ILE A 587 -3.14 -22.19 -11.23
C ILE A 587 -3.66 -23.61 -11.43
N LEU A 588 -3.19 -24.30 -12.46
CA LEU A 588 -3.62 -25.67 -12.77
C LEU A 588 -3.32 -26.63 -11.61
N ARG A 589 -2.17 -26.44 -10.94
CA ARG A 589 -1.70 -27.30 -9.86
C ARG A 589 -2.40 -27.08 -8.52
N SER A 590 -2.67 -25.83 -8.12
CA SER A 590 -3.05 -25.52 -6.73
C SER A 590 -4.43 -24.88 -6.55
N ARG A 591 -5.07 -24.39 -7.62
CA ARG A 591 -6.38 -23.72 -7.52
C ARG A 591 -7.41 -24.60 -6.82
N GLU A 592 -7.53 -25.85 -7.23
CA GLU A 592 -8.52 -26.75 -6.65
C GLU A 592 -8.24 -27.01 -5.16
N ARG A 593 -6.97 -27.21 -4.78
CA ARG A 593 -6.56 -27.38 -3.38
C ARG A 593 -6.95 -26.17 -2.54
N LYS A 594 -6.65 -24.95 -3.01
CA LYS A 594 -7.06 -23.70 -2.33
C LYS A 594 -8.59 -23.64 -2.19
N VAL A 595 -9.34 -23.89 -3.26
CA VAL A 595 -10.82 -23.82 -3.21
C VAL A 595 -11.41 -24.86 -2.26
N ARG A 596 -10.95 -26.11 -2.31
CA ARG A 596 -11.38 -27.18 -1.39
C ARG A 596 -11.05 -26.83 0.05
N LEU A 597 -9.86 -26.29 0.32
CA LEU A 597 -9.49 -25.83 1.66
C LEU A 597 -10.43 -24.73 2.16
N LEU A 598 -10.72 -23.73 1.32
CA LEU A 598 -11.64 -22.65 1.70
C LEU A 598 -13.02 -23.20 2.09
N LYS A 599 -13.57 -24.12 1.28
CA LYS A 599 -14.86 -24.78 1.58
C LYS A 599 -14.81 -25.61 2.86
N ARG A 600 -13.68 -26.27 3.13
CA ARG A 600 -13.45 -27.03 4.36
C ARG A 600 -13.51 -26.12 5.58
N ILE A 601 -12.78 -25.01 5.57
CA ILE A 601 -12.68 -24.11 6.73
C ILE A 601 -13.93 -23.23 6.90
N SER A 602 -14.74 -23.03 5.85
CA SER A 602 -16.03 -22.33 5.94
C SER A 602 -17.18 -23.22 6.43
N GLY A 603 -16.98 -24.54 6.50
CA GLY A 603 -18.03 -25.51 6.82
C GLY A 603 -18.99 -25.81 5.66
N GLU A 604 -18.72 -25.30 4.45
CA GLU A 604 -19.48 -25.60 3.22
C GLU A 604 -19.15 -26.98 2.62
N ALA A 605 -18.10 -27.64 3.11
CA ALA A 605 -17.80 -29.03 2.79
C ALA A 605 -18.63 -29.97 3.68
N ARG A 606 -19.92 -30.11 3.38
CA ARG A 606 -20.75 -31.24 3.83
C ARG A 606 -21.36 -31.92 2.62
#